data_AF-D3Z442-F1
#
_entry.id   AF-D3Z442-F1
#
_cell.length_a   1.000
_cell.length_b   1.000
_cell.length_c   1.000
_cell.angle_alpha   90.00
_cell.angle_beta   90.00
_cell.angle_gamma   90.00
#
_symmetry.space_group_name_H-M   'P 1'
#
loop_
_entity.id
_entity.type
_entity.pdbx_description
1 polymer ?
#
loop_
_entity_poly.entity_id
_entity_poly.type
_entity_poly.pdbx_seq_one_letter_code
_entity_poly.pdbx_strand_id
1 'polypeptide(L)'
;MQQKRMAGRREISAQLLMASPKIASLSWGQMKVQGSTLTYKDCKVWPGGSRAWDWRETGTEHSPGVQPADVKEVAEKGVQTLVIGRGMSEALKVPPSTVEYLEKQGIDVRVLQTEQAVKEYNALVAQGVRVGGVFHSTC
;
A
#
# COMPACT_ATOMS: atom_id res chain seq x y z
N MET A 1 -40.90 5.32 -7.36
CA MET A 1 -39.62 5.34 -8.15
C MET A 1 -38.44 6.03 -7.45
N GLN A 2 -38.59 6.67 -6.28
CA GLN A 2 -37.50 7.41 -5.62
C GLN A 2 -36.63 6.57 -4.64
N GLN A 3 -37.16 5.49 -4.05
CA GLN A 3 -36.42 4.68 -3.07
C GLN A 3 -35.28 3.82 -3.68
N LYS A 4 -35.39 3.39 -4.94
CA LYS A 4 -34.31 2.64 -5.62
C LYS A 4 -33.06 3.48 -5.92
N ARG A 5 -33.15 4.83 -5.94
CA ARG A 5 -32.01 5.71 -6.25
C ARG A 5 -31.12 6.01 -5.04
N MET A 6 -31.64 5.93 -3.81
CA MET A 6 -30.86 6.18 -2.59
C MET A 6 -30.02 4.98 -2.14
N ALA A 7 -30.50 3.75 -2.33
CA ALA A 7 -29.75 2.53 -2.01
C ALA A 7 -28.46 2.41 -2.84
N GLY A 8 -28.55 2.64 -4.16
CA GLY A 8 -27.39 2.57 -5.05
C GLY A 8 -26.30 3.59 -4.74
N ARG A 9 -26.63 4.81 -4.26
CA ARG A 9 -25.61 5.79 -3.84
C ARG A 9 -24.86 5.36 -2.58
N ARG A 10 -25.52 4.70 -1.62
CA ARG A 10 -24.88 4.21 -0.40
C ARG A 10 -24.00 2.98 -0.66
N GLU A 11 -24.45 2.07 -1.51
CA GLU A 11 -23.66 0.89 -1.91
C GLU A 11 -22.41 1.28 -2.72
N ILE A 12 -22.52 2.20 -3.67
CA ILE A 12 -21.37 2.73 -4.42
C ILE A 12 -20.38 3.40 -3.46
N SER A 13 -20.87 4.16 -2.48
CA SER A 13 -20.02 4.82 -1.47
C SER A 13 -19.28 3.81 -0.59
N ALA A 14 -19.94 2.74 -0.15
CA ALA A 14 -19.32 1.66 0.62
C ALA A 14 -18.27 0.90 -0.20
N GLN A 15 -18.56 0.66 -1.48
CA GLN A 15 -17.63 -0.03 -2.37
C GLN A 15 -16.41 0.83 -2.72
N LEU A 16 -16.57 2.15 -2.83
CA LEU A 16 -15.45 3.10 -2.92
C LEU A 16 -14.61 3.12 -1.63
N LEU A 17 -15.27 3.07 -0.47
CA LEU A 17 -14.62 2.99 0.83
C LEU A 17 -13.87 1.66 1.06
N MET A 18 -14.09 0.66 0.21
CA MET A 18 -13.41 -0.64 0.25
C MET A 18 -12.41 -0.82 -0.90
N ALA A 19 -12.24 0.18 -1.76
CA ALA A 19 -11.28 0.15 -2.85
C ALA A 19 -9.89 0.58 -2.39
N SER A 20 -8.85 0.08 -3.04
CA SER A 20 -7.48 0.54 -2.80
C SER A 20 -7.34 2.02 -3.22
N PRO A 21 -6.95 2.93 -2.33
CA PRO A 21 -6.85 4.34 -2.67
C PRO A 21 -5.65 4.59 -3.58
N LYS A 22 -5.76 5.50 -4.55
CA LYS A 22 -4.62 5.92 -5.37
C LYS A 22 -3.60 6.68 -4.54
N ILE A 23 -2.31 6.47 -4.82
CA ILE A 23 -1.24 7.36 -4.35
C ILE A 23 -1.28 8.59 -5.26
N ALA A 24 -1.69 9.74 -4.70
CA ALA A 24 -1.98 10.96 -5.44
C ALA A 24 -0.71 11.73 -5.81
N SER A 25 0.32 11.69 -4.97
CA SER A 25 1.62 12.29 -5.26
C SER A 25 2.74 11.60 -4.48
N LEU A 26 3.92 11.59 -5.09
CA LEU A 26 5.18 11.15 -4.51
C LEU A 26 6.24 12.23 -4.80
N SER A 27 7.00 12.58 -3.77
CA SER A 27 8.27 13.32 -3.87
C SER A 27 9.20 12.86 -2.74
N TRP A 28 10.43 13.36 -2.72
CA TRP A 28 11.40 12.96 -1.71
C TRP A 28 10.89 13.24 -0.28
N GLY A 29 10.75 12.17 0.52
CA GLY A 29 10.29 12.28 1.90
C GLY A 29 8.82 12.67 2.06
N GLN A 30 8.01 12.62 1.00
CA GLN A 30 6.62 13.05 1.03
C GLN A 30 5.72 12.22 0.11
N MET A 31 4.61 11.71 0.66
CA MET A 31 3.58 10.97 -0.05
C MET A 31 2.19 11.44 0.35
N LYS A 32 1.27 11.47 -0.61
CA LYS A 32 -0.16 11.75 -0.39
C LYS A 32 -1.00 10.64 -1.00
N VAL A 33 -2.06 10.26 -0.29
CA VAL A 33 -2.98 9.18 -0.69
C VAL A 33 -4.38 9.78 -0.85
N GLN A 34 -5.06 9.46 -1.95
CA GLN A 34 -6.40 9.96 -2.22
C GLN A 34 -7.37 9.54 -1.10
N GLY A 35 -8.15 10.49 -0.60
CA GLY A 35 -9.10 10.26 0.50
C GLY A 35 -8.48 10.36 1.90
N SER A 36 -7.15 10.48 2.02
CA SER A 36 -6.48 10.82 3.28
C SER A 36 -6.24 12.33 3.38
N THR A 37 -6.44 12.89 4.57
CA THR A 37 -6.05 14.29 4.88
C THR A 37 -4.59 14.41 5.31
N LEU A 38 -3.92 13.27 5.54
CA LEU A 38 -2.55 13.23 6.03
C LEU A 38 -1.56 13.30 4.88
N THR A 39 -0.41 13.92 5.15
CA THR A 39 0.78 13.80 4.33
C THR A 39 1.76 12.90 5.08
N TYR A 40 2.28 11.89 4.38
CA TYR A 40 3.17 10.88 4.96
C TYR A 40 4.61 11.14 4.52
N LYS A 41 5.58 10.73 5.34
CA LYS A 41 6.93 10.48 4.84
C LYS A 41 6.92 9.15 4.09
N ASP A 42 6.70 8.07 4.84
CA ASP A 42 6.51 6.72 4.32
C ASP A 42 5.09 6.27 4.67
N CYS A 43 4.48 5.43 3.82
CA CYS A 43 3.11 5.01 4.06
C CYS A 43 2.85 3.53 3.78
N LYS A 44 1.84 3.03 4.46
CA LYS A 44 1.16 1.76 4.21
C LYS A 44 -0.20 2.08 3.60
N VAL A 45 -0.62 1.35 2.58
CA VAL A 45 -1.90 1.53 1.88
C VAL A 45 -2.57 0.19 1.64
N TRP A 46 -3.90 0.16 1.66
CA TRP A 46 -4.70 -1.05 1.48
C TRP A 46 -6.12 -0.70 1.03
N PRO A 47 -6.93 -1.70 0.60
CA PRO A 47 -8.35 -1.48 0.32
C PRO A 47 -9.08 -0.78 1.46
N GLY A 48 -9.47 0.47 1.24
CA GLY A 48 -10.20 1.30 2.19
C GLY A 48 -9.36 2.19 3.12
N GLY A 49 -8.04 2.27 2.97
CA GLY A 49 -7.29 3.26 3.74
C GLY A 49 -5.78 3.28 3.58
N SER A 50 -5.17 4.11 4.41
CA SER A 50 -3.72 4.28 4.50
C SER A 50 -3.31 4.76 5.88
N ARG A 51 -2.05 4.50 6.26
CA ARG A 51 -1.42 5.10 7.43
C ARG A 51 0.06 5.37 7.21
N ALA A 52 0.66 6.11 8.14
CA ALA A 52 2.10 6.29 8.18
C ALA A 52 2.80 4.95 8.42
N TRP A 53 3.90 4.71 7.72
CA TRP A 53 4.82 3.64 8.03
C TRP A 53 5.94 4.19 8.91
N ASP A 54 5.88 3.89 10.21
CA ASP A 54 6.96 4.21 11.15
C ASP A 54 7.77 2.94 11.43
N TRP A 55 9.03 2.93 11.01
CA TRP A 55 9.93 1.79 11.18
C TRP A 55 10.23 1.50 12.66
N ARG A 56 10.01 2.46 13.56
CA ARG A 56 10.19 2.27 15.01
C ARG A 56 9.18 1.27 15.60
N GLU A 57 8.05 1.06 14.94
CA GLU A 57 7.04 0.07 15.37
C GLU A 57 7.53 -1.37 15.24
N THR A 58 8.47 -1.62 14.32
CA THR A 58 8.92 -2.97 13.93
C THR A 58 10.43 -3.17 14.08
N GLY A 59 11.17 -2.10 14.39
CA GLY A 59 12.64 -2.13 14.41
C GLY A 59 13.25 -2.23 13.02
N THR A 60 12.54 -1.76 11.99
CA THR A 60 13.03 -1.80 10.61
C THR A 60 14.18 -0.81 10.42
N GLU A 61 15.22 -1.29 9.75
CA GLU A 61 16.37 -0.52 9.29
C GLU A 61 16.62 -0.87 7.82
N HIS A 62 17.50 -0.14 7.13
CA HIS A 62 17.87 -0.48 5.74
C HIS A 62 18.37 -1.92 5.57
N SER A 63 19.00 -2.48 6.61
CA SER A 63 19.42 -3.87 6.69
C SER A 63 19.10 -4.38 8.10
N PRO A 64 18.35 -5.48 8.28
CA PRO A 64 17.98 -6.47 7.27
C PRO A 64 16.88 -6.03 6.29
N GLY A 65 16.19 -4.92 6.54
CA GLY A 65 15.19 -4.37 5.63
C GLY A 65 13.76 -4.56 6.11
N VAL A 66 12.81 -4.54 5.18
CA VAL A 66 11.37 -4.67 5.45
C VAL A 66 11.06 -5.98 6.17
N GLN A 67 10.41 -5.92 7.32
CA GLN A 67 10.06 -7.07 8.14
C GLN A 67 8.66 -7.62 7.79
N PRO A 68 8.37 -8.91 8.07
CA PRO A 68 7.00 -9.42 8.00
C PRO A 68 6.00 -8.59 8.82
N ALA A 69 6.45 -8.05 9.96
CA ALA A 69 5.65 -7.18 10.81
C ALA A 69 5.26 -5.86 10.13
N ASP A 70 6.05 -5.35 9.18
CA ASP A 70 5.72 -4.13 8.43
C ASP A 70 4.51 -4.34 7.52
N VAL A 71 4.44 -5.52 6.90
CA VAL A 71 3.46 -5.86 5.86
C VAL A 71 2.26 -6.66 6.39
N LYS A 72 2.36 -7.24 7.59
CA LYS A 72 1.31 -8.07 8.22
C LYS A 72 -0.04 -7.40 8.25
N GLU A 73 -0.08 -6.14 8.69
CA GLU A 73 -1.36 -5.42 8.74
C GLU A 73 -1.99 -5.19 7.36
N VAL A 74 -1.18 -5.07 6.31
CA VAL A 74 -1.66 -4.84 4.95
C VAL A 74 -2.19 -6.16 4.38
N ALA A 75 -1.47 -7.26 4.64
CA ALA A 75 -1.90 -8.61 4.31
C ALA A 75 -3.26 -8.95 4.96
N GLU A 76 -3.44 -8.61 6.24
CA GLU A 76 -4.69 -8.85 6.99
C GLU A 76 -5.90 -8.05 6.46
N LYS A 77 -5.69 -7.07 5.56
CA LYS A 77 -6.77 -6.34 4.87
C LYS A 77 -7.31 -7.09 3.63
N GLY A 78 -6.80 -8.29 3.37
CA GLY A 78 -7.28 -9.17 2.30
C GLY A 78 -6.91 -8.64 0.91
N VAL A 79 -5.62 -8.35 0.71
CA VAL A 79 -5.07 -7.93 -0.58
C VAL A 79 -4.75 -9.13 -1.45
N GLN A 80 -4.88 -8.96 -2.77
CA GLN A 80 -4.45 -9.94 -3.77
C GLN A 80 -2.98 -9.74 -4.16
N THR A 81 -2.55 -8.48 -4.19
CA THR A 81 -1.18 -8.07 -4.53
C THR A 81 -0.67 -7.09 -3.49
N LEU A 82 0.59 -7.23 -3.07
CA LEU A 82 1.29 -6.29 -2.21
C LEU A 82 2.52 -5.73 -2.93
N VAL A 83 2.55 -4.40 -3.08
CA VAL A 83 3.67 -3.67 -3.68
C VAL A 83 4.57 -3.11 -2.58
N ILE A 84 5.88 -3.38 -2.66
CA ILE A 84 6.90 -2.87 -1.74
C ILE A 84 7.76 -1.86 -2.51
N GLY A 85 7.57 -0.57 -2.20
CA GLY A 85 8.44 0.51 -2.65
C GLY A 85 9.66 0.61 -1.74
N ARG A 86 10.81 0.13 -2.20
CA ARG A 86 12.02 -0.06 -1.38
C ARG A 86 12.99 1.13 -1.38
N GLY A 87 12.47 2.33 -1.59
CA GLY A 87 13.25 3.56 -1.65
C GLY A 87 13.55 4.01 -3.08
N MET A 88 13.91 5.28 -3.20
CA MET A 88 14.28 5.98 -4.43
C MET A 88 15.55 5.39 -5.06
N SER A 89 16.46 4.88 -4.24
CA SER A 89 17.72 4.25 -4.63
C SER A 89 17.82 2.78 -4.22
N GLU A 90 16.70 2.15 -3.87
CA GLU A 90 16.60 0.75 -3.48
C GLU A 90 17.47 0.34 -2.27
N ALA A 91 17.87 1.30 -1.42
CA ALA A 91 18.81 1.02 -0.32
C ALA A 91 18.15 0.24 0.81
N LEU A 92 16.82 0.39 1.00
CA LEU A 92 16.05 -0.46 1.89
C LEU A 92 16.00 -1.88 1.32
N LYS A 93 16.53 -2.86 2.06
CA LYS A 93 16.48 -4.26 1.66
C LYS A 93 15.08 -4.83 1.84
N VAL A 94 14.80 -5.90 1.11
CA VAL A 94 13.63 -6.75 1.32
C VAL A 94 14.14 -8.18 1.48
N PRO A 95 14.18 -8.73 2.70
CA PRO A 95 14.67 -10.08 2.91
C PRO A 95 13.70 -11.11 2.30
N PRO A 96 14.20 -12.26 1.81
CA PRO A 96 13.36 -13.32 1.26
C PRO A 96 12.25 -13.79 2.22
N SER A 97 12.54 -13.80 3.54
CA SER A 97 11.56 -14.18 4.56
C SER A 97 10.29 -13.31 4.56
N THR A 98 10.39 -12.03 4.20
CA THR A 98 9.24 -11.13 4.09
C THR A 98 8.41 -11.45 2.83
N VAL A 99 9.08 -11.78 1.73
CA VAL A 99 8.41 -12.19 0.48
C VAL A 99 7.71 -13.53 0.68
N GLU A 100 8.42 -14.53 1.20
CA GLU A 100 7.87 -15.86 1.49
C GLU A 100 6.70 -15.81 2.48
N TYR A 101 6.74 -14.90 3.46
CA TYR A 101 5.63 -14.68 4.39
C TYR A 101 4.34 -14.27 3.67
N LEU A 102 4.44 -13.41 2.66
CA LEU A 102 3.29 -12.95 1.85
C LEU A 102 2.84 -14.03 0.86
N GLU A 103 3.78 -14.68 0.16
CA GLU A 103 3.47 -15.73 -0.81
C GLU A 103 2.78 -16.94 -0.17
N LYS A 104 3.18 -17.33 1.06
CA LYS A 104 2.50 -18.39 1.83
C LYS A 104 1.03 -18.09 2.13
N GLN A 105 0.63 -16.83 2.05
CA GLN A 105 -0.76 -16.38 2.21
C GLN A 105 -1.48 -16.24 0.86
N GLY A 106 -0.83 -16.60 -0.26
CA GLY A 106 -1.38 -16.47 -1.61
C GLY A 106 -1.37 -15.06 -2.16
N ILE A 107 -0.51 -14.18 -1.64
CA ILE A 107 -0.41 -12.77 -2.08
C ILE A 107 0.69 -12.66 -3.15
N ASP A 108 0.39 -12.04 -4.30
CA ASP A 108 1.38 -11.67 -5.31
C ASP A 108 2.24 -10.50 -4.80
N VAL A 109 3.57 -10.60 -4.90
CA VAL A 109 4.50 -9.61 -4.33
C VAL A 109 5.27 -8.91 -5.42
N ARG A 110 5.25 -7.56 -5.42
CA ARG A 110 6.05 -6.72 -6.32
C ARG A 110 7.03 -5.88 -5.52
N VAL A 111 8.32 -6.16 -5.64
CA VAL A 111 9.38 -5.38 -5.00
C VAL A 111 10.04 -4.49 -6.04
N LEU A 112 9.95 -3.17 -5.86
CA LEU A 112 10.34 -2.18 -6.89
C LEU A 112 10.95 -0.92 -6.25
N GLN A 113 11.79 -0.21 -7.00
CA GLN A 113 12.12 1.20 -6.71
C GLN A 113 10.84 2.02 -6.55
N THR A 114 10.80 2.96 -5.60
CA THR A 114 9.53 3.57 -5.14
C THR A 114 8.72 4.29 -6.22
N GLU A 115 9.35 4.95 -7.20
CA GLU A 115 8.58 5.60 -8.28
C GLU A 115 7.93 4.58 -9.20
N GLN A 116 8.63 3.48 -9.50
CA GLN A 116 8.07 2.36 -10.25
C GLN A 116 6.98 1.64 -9.44
N ALA A 117 7.21 1.45 -8.14
CA ALA A 117 6.25 0.88 -7.21
C ALA A 117 4.94 1.67 -7.19
N VAL A 118 5.01 3.00 -7.12
CA VAL A 118 3.82 3.87 -7.14
C VAL A 118 3.09 3.78 -8.48
N LYS A 119 3.82 3.72 -9.60
CA LYS A 119 3.21 3.54 -10.94
C LYS A 119 2.48 2.20 -11.04
N GLU A 120 3.12 1.12 -10.64
CA GLU A 120 2.56 -0.23 -10.65
C GLU A 120 1.33 -0.33 -9.74
N TYR A 121 1.45 0.16 -8.51
CA TYR A 121 0.35 0.21 -7.55
C TYR A 121 -0.87 0.95 -8.13
N ASN A 122 -0.67 2.16 -8.68
CA ASN A 122 -1.77 2.94 -9.24
C ASN A 122 -2.38 2.30 -10.50
N ALA A 123 -1.59 1.57 -11.30
CA ALA A 123 -2.10 0.79 -12.42
C ALA A 123 -3.01 -0.35 -11.94
N LEU A 124 -2.60 -1.09 -10.90
CA LEU A 124 -3.41 -2.13 -10.26
C LEU A 124 -4.70 -1.58 -9.63
N VAL A 125 -4.62 -0.42 -8.96
CA VAL A 125 -5.80 0.30 -8.46
C VAL A 125 -6.77 0.61 -9.60
N ALA A 126 -6.27 1.12 -10.74
CA ALA A 126 -7.12 1.45 -11.88
C ALA A 126 -7.80 0.23 -12.53
N GLN A 127 -7.19 -0.96 -12.39
CA GLN A 127 -7.75 -2.25 -12.82
C GLN A 127 -8.75 -2.84 -11.81
N GLY A 128 -8.94 -2.20 -10.65
CA GLY A 128 -9.83 -2.71 -9.59
C GLY A 128 -9.24 -3.87 -8.78
N VAL A 129 -7.93 -4.12 -8.90
CA VAL A 129 -7.24 -5.13 -8.08
C VAL A 129 -7.26 -4.67 -6.61
N ARG A 130 -7.49 -5.62 -5.70
CA ARG A 130 -7.36 -5.37 -4.25
C ARG A 130 -5.89 -5.30 -3.88
N VAL A 131 -5.24 -4.21 -4.24
CA VAL A 131 -3.80 -4.01 -4.03
C VAL A 131 -3.53 -3.28 -2.71
N GLY A 132 -2.51 -3.71 -1.97
CA GLY A 132 -1.94 -2.94 -0.86
C GLY A 132 -0.46 -2.68 -1.10
N GLY A 133 0.18 -1.98 -0.17
CA GLY A 133 1.62 -1.80 -0.23
C GLY A 133 2.21 -1.03 0.93
N VAL A 134 3.53 -1.05 0.99
CA VAL A 134 4.36 -0.24 1.88
C VAL A 134 5.40 0.50 1.03
N PHE A 135 5.57 1.79 1.27
CA PHE A 135 6.37 2.66 0.41
C PHE A 135 7.32 3.51 1.23
N HIS A 136 8.61 3.38 0.94
CA HIS A 136 9.66 4.24 1.45
C HIS A 136 10.00 5.35 0.46
N SER A 137 9.89 6.62 0.84
CA SER A 137 9.99 7.76 -0.09
C SER A 137 11.36 8.45 -0.12
N THR A 138 12.36 7.88 0.56
CA THR A 138 13.76 8.34 0.51
C THR A 138 14.67 7.20 0.04
N CYS A 139 15.94 7.14 0.44
CA CYS A 139 16.88 6.08 0.01
C CYS A 139 16.62 4.72 0.64
#